data_AF-A0A7K0MZI6-F1
#
_entry.id   AF-A0A7K0MZI6-F1
#
_cell.length_a   1.000
_cell.length_b   1.000
_cell.length_c   1.000
_cell.angle_alpha   90.00
_cell.angle_beta   90.00
_cell.angle_gamma   90.00
#
_symmetry.space_group_name_H-M   'P 1'
#
loop_
_entity.id
_entity.type
_entity.pdbx_description
1 polymer ?
#
loop_
_entity_poly.entity_id
_entity_poly.type
_entity_poly.pdbx_seq_one_letter_code
_entity_poly.pdbx_strand_id
1 'polypeptide(L)'
;ERMGQLILILLGESFLKVVLAIGKDGGRPDYLLLTCTFIIVFSLWALYFEPTIAGIVPNTISRMRVWLIAHIGIGASALGLAVGLSEMTILDQEVAITKVATLLIAFPLMFMLFCLAITEIATPSPVHVTRYVRAGAALGVIGVSAVSLYTPLDGPSFFLVLIALVSVTAVVIDRFLIKKLDDSPKTRQQIFDAWTDPSKGAL
;
A
#
# COMPACT_ATOMS: atom_id res chain seq x y z
N GLU A 1 0.01 3.92 18.50
CA GLU A 1 -0.87 5.06 18.24
C GLU A 1 -0.20 6.21 17.45
N ARG A 2 0.88 6.84 17.95
CA ARG A 2 1.51 8.01 17.29
C ARG A 2 2.06 7.77 15.88
N MET A 3 2.62 6.59 15.58
CA MET A 3 3.13 6.28 14.23
C MET A 3 2.02 6.10 13.20
N GLY A 4 0.90 5.49 13.57
CA GLY A 4 -0.27 5.39 12.68
C GLY A 4 -0.84 6.76 12.34
N GLN A 5 -0.91 7.67 13.31
CA GLN A 5 -1.31 9.06 13.08
C GLN A 5 -0.35 9.79 12.13
N LEU A 6 0.96 9.59 12.26
CA LEU A 6 1.94 10.15 11.34
C LEU A 6 1.73 9.65 9.91
N ILE A 7 1.51 8.35 9.73
CA ILE A 7 1.25 7.77 8.40
C ILE A 7 -0.07 8.29 7.82
N LEU A 8 -1.12 8.48 8.62
CA LEU A 8 -2.37 9.13 8.18
C LEU A 8 -2.13 10.51 7.62
N ILE A 9 -1.42 11.35 8.38
CA ILE A 9 -1.12 12.72 7.99
C ILE A 9 -0.33 12.72 6.69
N LEU A 10 0.67 11.85 6.58
CA LEU A 10 1.54 11.79 5.42
C LEU A 10 0.83 11.25 4.17
N LEU A 11 -0.08 10.28 4.33
CA LEU A 11 -0.96 9.82 3.25
C LEU A 11 -1.92 10.93 2.80
N GLY A 12 -2.49 11.68 3.75
CA GLY A 12 -3.36 12.82 3.48
C GLY A 12 -2.64 13.98 2.78
N GLU A 13 -1.42 14.30 3.18
CA GLU A 13 -0.59 15.32 2.54
C GLU A 13 -0.21 14.89 1.11
N SER A 14 0.17 13.62 0.95
CA SER A 14 0.44 13.01 -0.36
C SER A 14 -0.76 13.15 -1.30
N PHE A 15 -1.97 12.97 -0.76
CA PHE A 15 -3.21 13.15 -1.49
C PHE A 15 -3.45 14.61 -1.89
N LEU A 16 -3.24 15.57 -0.98
CA LEU A 16 -3.37 17.01 -1.29
C LEU A 16 -2.45 17.44 -2.43
N LYS A 17 -1.23 16.90 -2.52
CA LYS A 17 -0.31 17.21 -3.63
C LYS A 17 -0.88 16.86 -5.00
N VAL A 18 -1.52 15.69 -5.13
CA VAL A 18 -2.15 15.27 -6.39
C VAL A 18 -3.31 16.21 -6.77
N VAL A 19 -4.15 16.60 -5.79
CA VAL A 19 -5.27 17.52 -6.04
C VAL A 19 -4.77 18.91 -6.45
N LEU A 20 -3.72 19.41 -5.79
CA LEU A 20 -3.13 20.71 -6.10
C LEU A 20 -2.45 20.72 -7.47
N ALA A 21 -1.88 19.60 -7.92
CA ALA A 21 -1.28 19.48 -9.24
C ALA A 21 -2.32 19.69 -10.36
N ILE A 22 -3.51 19.09 -10.22
CA ILE A 22 -4.62 19.25 -11.16
C ILE A 22 -5.06 20.71 -11.29
N GLY A 23 -5.07 21.46 -10.18
CA GLY A 23 -5.50 22.86 -10.18
C GLY A 23 -4.50 23.84 -10.77
N LYS A 24 -3.23 23.44 -10.95
CA LYS A 24 -2.13 24.34 -11.31
C LYS A 24 -2.05 24.66 -12.80
N ASP A 25 -2.40 23.71 -13.66
CA ASP A 25 -2.12 23.84 -15.10
C ASP A 25 -3.34 24.25 -15.94
N GLY A 26 -4.49 24.56 -15.33
CA GLY A 26 -5.69 25.04 -16.03
C GLY A 26 -6.32 24.04 -17.01
N GLY A 27 -5.73 22.84 -17.16
CA GLY A 27 -6.24 21.73 -17.94
C GLY A 27 -7.48 21.09 -17.30
N ARG A 28 -8.31 20.45 -18.11
CA ARG A 28 -9.42 19.64 -17.59
C ARG A 28 -8.85 18.41 -16.85
N PRO A 29 -9.29 18.14 -15.61
CA PRO A 29 -8.88 16.91 -14.93
C PRO A 29 -9.33 15.68 -15.73
N ASP A 30 -8.43 14.71 -15.92
CA ASP A 30 -8.85 13.35 -16.26
C ASP A 30 -9.48 12.73 -15.00
N TYR A 31 -10.82 12.72 -14.97
CA TYR A 31 -11.59 12.16 -13.86
C TYR A 31 -11.32 10.67 -13.65
N LEU A 32 -10.97 9.91 -14.70
CA LEU A 32 -10.63 8.49 -14.56
C LEU A 32 -9.30 8.35 -13.82
N LEU A 33 -8.29 9.10 -14.22
CA LEU A 33 -6.98 9.12 -13.57
C LEU A 33 -7.07 9.53 -12.09
N LEU A 34 -7.85 10.58 -11.81
CA LEU A 34 -8.13 11.03 -10.45
C LEU A 34 -8.83 9.93 -9.64
N THR A 35 -9.85 9.29 -10.20
CA THR A 35 -10.58 8.20 -9.54
C THR A 35 -9.67 7.02 -9.23
N CYS A 36 -8.81 6.60 -10.17
CA CYS A 36 -7.83 5.54 -9.96
C CYS A 36 -6.83 5.90 -8.85
N THR A 37 -6.39 7.15 -8.79
CA THR A 37 -5.52 7.64 -7.72
C THR A 37 -6.17 7.51 -6.35
N PHE A 38 -7.43 7.93 -6.22
CA PHE A 38 -8.20 7.75 -4.99
C PHE A 38 -8.31 6.29 -4.59
N ILE A 39 -8.64 5.41 -5.55
CA ILE A 39 -8.76 3.97 -5.30
C ILE A 39 -7.45 3.41 -4.74
N ILE A 40 -6.31 3.70 -5.38
CA ILE A 40 -4.99 3.23 -4.94
C ILE A 40 -4.68 3.71 -3.51
N VAL A 41 -4.88 5.00 -3.24
CA VAL A 41 -4.60 5.59 -1.92
C VAL A 41 -5.49 4.98 -0.84
N PHE A 42 -6.80 4.85 -1.08
CA PHE A 42 -7.72 4.23 -0.13
C PHE A 42 -7.45 2.74 0.06
N SER A 43 -7.02 2.03 -0.98
CA SER A 43 -6.59 0.64 -0.85
C SER A 43 -5.36 0.51 0.04
N LEU A 44 -4.35 1.36 -0.15
CA LEU A 44 -3.15 1.38 0.70
C LEU A 44 -3.48 1.76 2.14
N TRP A 45 -4.37 2.73 2.32
CA TRP A 45 -4.90 3.10 3.64
C TRP A 45 -5.57 1.90 4.31
N ALA A 46 -6.43 1.19 3.60
CA ALA A 46 -7.15 0.01 4.11
C ALA A 46 -6.20 -1.13 4.49
N LEU A 47 -5.14 -1.36 3.71
CA LEU A 47 -4.11 -2.36 3.98
C LEU A 47 -3.16 -1.99 5.13
N TYR A 48 -2.95 -0.68 5.38
CA TYR A 48 -2.12 -0.21 6.50
C TYR A 48 -2.90 -0.21 7.82
N PHE A 49 -4.14 0.31 7.83
CA PHE A 49 -5.00 0.35 9.02
C PHE A 49 -5.73 -0.97 9.30
N GLU A 50 -5.15 -2.09 8.86
CA GLU A 50 -5.57 -3.42 9.25
C GLU A 50 -5.59 -3.56 10.79
N PRO A 51 -6.69 -4.05 11.41
CA PRO A 51 -6.78 -4.20 12.86
C PRO A 51 -5.65 -5.05 13.48
N THR A 52 -5.07 -5.96 12.70
CA THR A 52 -3.98 -6.85 13.10
C THR A 52 -2.60 -6.17 13.12
N ILE A 53 -2.40 -5.06 12.41
CA ILE A 53 -1.09 -4.39 12.27
C ILE A 53 -1.02 -3.12 13.14
N ALA A 54 -2.12 -2.37 13.25
CA ALA A 54 -2.09 -1.00 13.76
C ALA A 54 -1.90 -0.88 15.30
N GLY A 55 -2.05 -1.97 16.06
CA GLY A 55 -2.03 -1.94 17.53
C GLY A 55 -0.89 -2.69 18.21
N ILE A 56 -0.22 -3.61 17.50
CA ILE A 56 0.72 -4.55 18.12
C ILE A 56 2.15 -4.07 17.88
N VAL A 57 2.83 -3.72 18.97
CA VAL A 57 4.24 -3.33 18.95
C VAL A 57 5.11 -4.57 19.17
N PRO A 58 6.20 -4.77 18.42
CA PRO A 58 7.05 -5.94 18.64
C PRO A 58 7.71 -5.97 20.02
N ASN A 59 7.76 -7.16 20.62
CA ASN A 59 8.26 -7.37 21.99
C ASN A 59 9.78 -7.51 22.09
N THR A 60 10.50 -7.60 20.96
CA THR A 60 11.96 -7.76 20.93
C THR A 60 12.64 -6.60 20.22
N ILE A 61 13.84 -6.22 20.69
CA ILE A 61 14.61 -5.09 20.15
C ILE A 61 14.88 -5.26 18.65
N SER A 62 15.23 -6.47 18.20
CA SER A 62 15.50 -6.75 16.79
C SER A 62 14.25 -6.57 15.92
N ARG A 63 13.09 -7.09 16.36
CA ARG A 63 11.82 -6.91 15.63
C ARG A 63 11.35 -5.46 15.66
N MET A 64 11.55 -4.74 16.76
CA MET A 64 11.27 -3.31 16.87
C MET A 64 12.07 -2.48 15.84
N ARG A 65 13.37 -2.77 15.67
CA ARG A 65 14.20 -2.08 14.67
C ARG A 65 13.68 -2.30 13.25
N VAL A 66 13.35 -3.54 12.90
CA VAL A 66 12.78 -3.88 11.59
C VAL A 66 11.43 -3.18 11.38
N TRP A 67 10.58 -3.19 12.40
CA TRP A 67 9.28 -2.52 12.37
C TRP A 67 9.39 -1.01 12.15
N LEU A 68 10.33 -0.33 12.83
CA LEU A 68 10.58 1.11 12.66
C LEU A 68 11.11 1.42 11.25
N ILE A 69 12.09 0.66 10.76
CA ILE A 69 12.65 0.84 9.42
C ILE A 69 11.56 0.67 8.35
N ALA A 70 10.70 -0.35 8.51
CA ALA A 70 9.60 -0.58 7.58
C ALA A 70 8.59 0.58 7.60
N HIS A 71 8.28 1.16 8.76
CA HIS A 71 7.41 2.34 8.86
C HIS A 71 8.01 3.59 8.20
N ILE A 72 9.32 3.81 8.34
CA ILE A 72 10.03 4.88 7.63
C ILE A 72 9.94 4.65 6.12
N GLY A 73 10.14 3.40 5.68
CA GLY A 73 10.00 2.99 4.28
C GLY A 73 8.59 3.25 3.72
N ILE A 74 7.54 2.94 4.49
CA ILE A 74 6.14 3.25 4.13
C ILE A 74 5.96 4.76 3.92
N GLY A 75 6.47 5.58 4.85
CA GLY A 75 6.40 7.03 4.73
C GLY A 75 7.11 7.57 3.49
N ALA A 76 8.36 7.14 3.26
CA ALA A 76 9.12 7.55 2.08
C ALA A 76 8.43 7.12 0.77
N SER A 77 7.87 5.91 0.75
CA SER A 77 7.14 5.37 -0.40
C SER A 77 5.87 6.16 -0.71
N ALA A 78 5.11 6.54 0.31
CA ALA A 78 3.90 7.34 0.14
C ALA A 78 4.21 8.71 -0.49
N LEU A 79 5.29 9.36 -0.06
CA LEU A 79 5.76 10.60 -0.67
C LEU A 79 6.17 10.41 -2.14
N GLY A 80 6.93 9.34 -2.45
CA GLY A 80 7.34 9.03 -3.82
C GLY A 80 6.14 8.74 -4.73
N LEU A 81 5.16 7.99 -4.22
CA LEU A 81 3.92 7.69 -4.94
C LEU A 81 3.12 8.98 -5.23
N ALA A 82 3.06 9.91 -4.27
CA ALA A 82 2.41 11.21 -4.46
C ALA A 82 3.02 12.00 -5.63
N VAL A 83 4.35 11.99 -5.72
CA VAL A 83 5.09 12.63 -6.82
C VAL A 83 4.74 11.96 -8.14
N GLY A 84 4.84 10.62 -8.23
CA GLY A 84 4.53 9.89 -9.47
C GLY A 84 3.09 10.11 -9.97
N LEU A 85 2.12 10.14 -9.04
CA LEU A 85 0.73 10.41 -9.36
C LEU A 85 0.50 11.87 -9.80
N SER A 86 1.18 12.82 -9.18
CA SER A 86 1.16 14.24 -9.58
C SER A 86 1.67 14.42 -11.01
N GLU A 87 2.78 13.79 -11.38
CA GLU A 87 3.36 13.89 -12.73
C GLU A 87 2.40 13.33 -13.80
N MET A 88 1.62 12.28 -13.48
CA MET A 88 0.64 11.73 -14.43
C MET A 88 -0.60 12.60 -14.62
N THR A 89 -0.88 13.57 -13.73
CA THR A 89 -2.02 14.49 -13.90
C THR A 89 -1.79 15.58 -14.95
N ILE A 90 -0.54 15.78 -15.37
CA ILE A 90 -0.15 16.80 -16.36
C ILE A 90 -0.20 16.15 -17.75
N LEU A 91 -1.33 16.33 -18.44
CA LEU A 91 -1.67 15.64 -19.70
C LEU A 91 -0.88 16.08 -20.95
N ASP A 92 0.02 17.06 -20.85
CA ASP A 92 0.51 17.79 -22.02
C ASP A 92 1.92 17.41 -22.52
N GLN A 93 2.55 16.36 -21.98
CA GLN A 93 3.93 16.04 -22.34
C GLN A 93 4.15 14.59 -22.78
N GLU A 94 4.76 14.50 -23.96
CA GLU A 94 5.17 13.35 -24.78
C GLU A 94 5.41 12.00 -24.08
N VAL A 95 5.25 10.94 -24.87
CA VAL A 95 5.46 9.50 -24.61
C VAL A 95 6.69 9.14 -23.74
N ALA A 96 7.72 10.00 -23.69
CA ALA A 96 8.89 9.84 -22.83
C ALA A 96 8.60 10.03 -21.33
N ILE A 97 7.69 10.94 -20.96
CA ILE A 97 7.31 11.19 -19.56
C ILE A 97 6.52 10.00 -19.00
N THR A 98 5.78 9.29 -19.83
CA THR A 98 4.97 8.14 -19.44
C THR A 98 5.81 7.02 -18.82
N LYS A 99 7.03 6.76 -19.31
CA LYS A 99 7.92 5.71 -18.76
C LYS A 99 8.48 6.09 -17.38
N VAL A 100 8.92 7.33 -17.23
CA VAL A 100 9.45 7.84 -15.96
C VAL A 100 8.35 7.90 -14.92
N ALA A 101 7.17 8.41 -15.28
CA ALA A 101 6.00 8.45 -14.40
C ALA A 101 5.53 7.05 -13.99
N THR A 102 5.56 6.08 -14.92
CA THR A 102 5.28 4.66 -14.62
C THR A 102 6.22 4.14 -13.54
N LEU A 103 7.52 4.40 -13.65
CA LEU A 103 8.50 4.00 -12.64
C LEU A 103 8.32 4.74 -11.31
N LEU A 104 8.00 6.04 -11.36
CA LEU A 104 7.72 6.87 -10.19
C LEU A 104 6.46 6.45 -9.43
N ILE A 105 5.54 5.73 -10.06
CA ILE A 105 4.37 5.13 -9.39
C ILE A 105 4.69 3.71 -8.95
N ALA A 106 5.20 2.90 -9.87
CA ALA A 106 5.44 1.47 -9.66
C ALA A 106 6.42 1.19 -8.54
N PHE A 107 7.57 1.89 -8.54
CA PHE A 107 8.62 1.63 -7.56
C PHE A 107 8.20 2.00 -6.13
N PRO A 108 7.66 3.20 -5.86
CA PRO A 108 7.19 3.54 -4.52
C PRO A 108 6.01 2.65 -4.08
N LEU A 109 5.08 2.32 -4.97
CA LEU A 109 3.96 1.44 -4.63
C LEU A 109 4.42 0.03 -4.26
N MET A 110 5.29 -0.57 -5.08
CA MET A 110 5.91 -1.86 -4.82
C MET A 110 6.67 -1.85 -3.50
N PHE A 111 7.48 -0.81 -3.27
CA PHE A 111 8.26 -0.68 -2.04
C PHE A 111 7.37 -0.51 -0.80
N MET A 112 6.28 0.26 -0.91
CA MET A 112 5.30 0.41 0.16
C MET A 112 4.65 -0.94 0.53
N LEU A 113 4.18 -1.70 -0.46
CA LEU A 113 3.57 -3.02 -0.25
C LEU A 113 4.56 -4.01 0.37
N PHE A 114 5.83 -3.94 -0.05
CA PHE A 114 6.90 -4.73 0.53
C PHE A 114 7.18 -4.34 2.00
N CYS A 115 7.25 -3.05 2.31
CA CYS A 115 7.40 -2.59 3.69
C CYS A 115 6.20 -2.98 4.56
N LEU A 116 4.97 -2.93 4.04
CA LEU A 116 3.79 -3.45 4.73
C LEU A 116 3.94 -4.95 5.05
N ALA A 117 4.41 -5.76 4.10
CA ALA A 117 4.67 -7.18 4.35
C ALA A 117 5.75 -7.40 5.43
N ILE A 118 6.80 -6.56 5.46
CA ILE A 118 7.83 -6.61 6.51
C ILE A 118 7.25 -6.24 7.87
N THR A 119 6.36 -5.25 7.96
CA THR A 119 5.74 -4.88 9.25
C THR A 119 4.98 -6.05 9.86
N GLU A 120 4.33 -6.89 9.04
CA GLU A 120 3.66 -8.11 9.51
C GLU A 120 4.62 -9.21 9.97
N ILE A 121 5.83 -9.30 9.39
CA ILE A 121 6.85 -10.24 9.85
C ILE A 121 7.42 -9.80 11.20
N ALA A 122 7.61 -8.49 11.38
CA ALA A 122 8.11 -7.94 12.62
C ALA A 122 7.08 -8.00 13.76
N THR A 123 5.80 -8.02 13.42
CA THR A 123 4.69 -8.00 14.38
C THR A 123 4.24 -9.42 14.71
N PRO A 124 4.10 -9.80 15.99
CA PRO A 124 3.49 -11.06 16.37
C PRO A 124 1.98 -11.01 16.09
N SER A 125 1.59 -11.32 14.86
CA SER A 125 0.19 -11.43 14.41
C SER A 125 -0.16 -12.89 14.17
N PRO A 126 -1.32 -13.40 14.65
CA PRO A 126 -1.77 -14.76 14.38
C PRO A 126 -2.14 -14.98 12.89
N VAL A 127 -2.25 -13.90 12.12
CA VAL A 127 -2.63 -13.92 10.71
C VAL A 127 -1.39 -13.63 9.86
N HIS A 128 -0.56 -14.64 9.63
CA HIS A 128 0.62 -14.51 8.76
C HIS A 128 0.31 -14.64 7.27
N VAL A 129 -0.92 -14.97 6.89
CA VAL A 129 -1.27 -15.26 5.49
C VAL A 129 -1.39 -13.97 4.66
N THR A 130 -1.76 -12.86 5.29
CA THR A 130 -1.94 -11.54 4.70
C THR A 130 -0.63 -10.96 4.14
N ARG A 131 0.53 -11.37 4.68
CA ARG A 131 1.85 -10.97 4.14
C ARG A 131 2.08 -11.44 2.70
N TYR A 132 1.52 -12.61 2.36
CA TYR A 132 1.60 -13.14 1.00
C TYR A 132 0.68 -12.39 0.05
N VAL A 133 -0.42 -11.81 0.55
CA VAL A 133 -1.29 -10.92 -0.24
C VAL A 133 -0.54 -9.64 -0.59
N ARG A 134 0.13 -9.00 0.39
CA ARG A 134 0.95 -7.81 0.18
C ARG A 134 2.12 -8.07 -0.77
N ALA A 135 2.85 -9.17 -0.57
CA ALA A 135 3.93 -9.57 -1.46
C ALA A 135 3.43 -9.90 -2.88
N GLY A 136 2.29 -10.61 -2.98
CA GLY A 136 1.63 -10.91 -4.26
C GLY A 136 1.17 -9.65 -4.98
N ALA A 137 0.64 -8.67 -4.26
CA ALA A 137 0.27 -7.37 -4.81
C ALA A 137 1.49 -6.59 -5.31
N ALA A 138 2.62 -6.62 -4.57
CA ALA A 138 3.87 -6.02 -5.03
C ALA A 138 4.37 -6.68 -6.33
N LEU A 139 4.29 -8.01 -6.43
CA LEU A 139 4.58 -8.74 -7.67
C LEU A 139 3.62 -8.39 -8.80
N GLY A 140 2.34 -8.19 -8.49
CA GLY A 140 1.33 -7.72 -9.45
C GLY A 140 1.66 -6.34 -10.00
N VAL A 141 2.06 -5.40 -9.14
CA VAL A 141 2.53 -4.06 -9.55
C VAL A 141 3.76 -4.16 -10.45
N ILE A 142 4.74 -5.02 -10.10
CA ILE A 142 5.92 -5.27 -10.95
C ILE A 142 5.49 -5.79 -12.32
N GLY A 143 4.59 -6.78 -12.35
CA GLY A 143 4.09 -7.40 -13.59
C GLY A 143 3.40 -6.39 -14.50
N VAL A 144 2.44 -5.61 -13.96
CA VAL A 144 1.74 -4.55 -14.69
C VAL A 144 2.72 -3.51 -15.23
N SER A 145 3.69 -3.10 -14.42
CA SER A 145 4.68 -2.10 -14.79
C SER A 145 5.64 -2.61 -15.86
N ALA A 146 6.09 -3.87 -15.76
CA ALA A 146 6.91 -4.50 -16.79
C ALA A 146 6.15 -4.57 -18.12
N VAL A 147 4.91 -5.05 -18.11
CA VAL A 147 4.06 -5.06 -19.31
C VAL A 147 3.90 -3.65 -19.88
N SER A 148 3.64 -2.65 -19.04
CA SER A 148 3.50 -1.24 -19.47
C SER A 148 4.78 -0.65 -20.07
N LEU A 149 5.96 -1.15 -19.70
CA LEU A 149 7.24 -0.66 -20.24
C LEU A 149 7.58 -1.29 -21.60
N TYR A 150 7.11 -2.51 -21.85
CA TYR A 150 7.42 -3.28 -23.06
C TYR A 150 6.27 -3.32 -24.08
N THR A 151 5.05 -3.03 -23.65
CA THR A 151 3.88 -2.93 -24.53
C THR A 151 3.29 -1.53 -24.44
N PRO A 152 2.93 -0.89 -25.56
CA PRO A 152 2.18 0.34 -25.54
C PRO A 152 0.76 0.02 -25.04
N LEU A 153 0.55 0.17 -23.73
CA LEU A 153 -0.80 0.24 -23.17
C LEU A 153 -1.50 1.48 -23.76
N ASP A 154 -2.82 1.43 -23.93
CA ASP A 154 -3.65 2.48 -24.55
C ASP A 154 -3.74 3.79 -23.71
N GLY A 155 -2.62 4.26 -23.18
CA GLY A 155 -2.48 5.49 -22.40
C GLY A 155 -2.18 5.29 -20.91
N PRO A 156 -1.78 6.38 -20.21
CA PRO A 156 -1.46 6.36 -18.78
C PRO A 156 -2.66 5.98 -17.90
N SER A 157 -3.89 6.30 -18.33
CA SER A 157 -5.11 5.97 -17.60
C SER A 157 -5.33 4.46 -17.52
N PHE A 158 -4.98 3.69 -18.56
CA PHE A 158 -5.09 2.23 -18.55
C PHE A 158 -4.11 1.57 -17.59
N PHE A 159 -2.86 2.05 -17.53
CA PHE A 159 -1.88 1.61 -16.55
C PHE A 159 -2.39 1.80 -15.12
N LEU A 160 -2.93 2.99 -14.81
CA LEU A 160 -3.47 3.29 -13.48
C LEU A 160 -4.71 2.46 -13.13
N VAL A 161 -5.55 2.13 -14.11
CA VAL A 161 -6.68 1.19 -13.91
C VAL A 161 -6.16 -0.18 -13.48
N LEU A 162 -5.13 -0.71 -14.15
CA LEU A 162 -4.54 -2.01 -13.78
C LEU A 162 -3.92 -1.98 -12.38
N ILE A 163 -3.21 -0.91 -12.03
CA ILE A 163 -2.65 -0.74 -10.69
C ILE A 163 -3.76 -0.64 -9.63
N ALA A 164 -4.80 0.13 -9.89
CA ALA A 164 -5.97 0.23 -9.01
C ALA A 164 -6.65 -1.12 -8.81
N LEU A 165 -6.80 -1.92 -9.87
CA LEU A 165 -7.34 -3.28 -9.79
C LEU A 165 -6.46 -4.20 -8.93
N VAL A 166 -5.14 -4.14 -9.06
CA VAL A 166 -4.21 -4.89 -8.20
C VAL A 166 -4.39 -4.48 -6.73
N SER A 167 -4.46 -3.17 -6.45
CA SER A 167 -4.64 -2.65 -5.09
C SER A 167 -5.98 -3.06 -4.47
N VAL A 168 -7.08 -2.96 -5.22
CA VAL A 168 -8.41 -3.39 -4.75
C VAL A 168 -8.45 -4.89 -4.52
N THR A 169 -7.89 -5.68 -5.45
CA THR A 169 -7.83 -7.14 -5.31
C THR A 169 -7.08 -7.55 -4.05
N ALA A 170 -5.96 -6.86 -3.76
CA ALA A 170 -5.21 -7.09 -2.53
C ALA A 170 -6.08 -6.83 -1.28
N VAL A 171 -6.79 -5.70 -1.23
CA VAL A 171 -7.71 -5.38 -0.11
C VAL A 171 -8.80 -6.43 0.03
N VAL A 172 -9.46 -6.81 -1.06
CA VAL A 172 -10.57 -7.77 -1.03
C VAL A 172 -10.10 -9.13 -0.52
N ILE A 173 -8.96 -9.62 -1.03
CA ILE A 173 -8.39 -10.89 -0.58
C ILE A 173 -7.98 -10.80 0.89
N ASP A 174 -7.33 -9.70 1.31
CA ASP A 174 -6.90 -9.51 2.69
C ASP A 174 -8.11 -9.54 3.66
N ARG A 175 -9.15 -8.74 3.38
CA ARG A 175 -10.40 -8.73 4.18
C ARG A 175 -11.12 -10.07 4.18
N PHE A 176 -11.13 -10.77 3.05
CA PHE A 176 -11.74 -12.10 2.97
C PHE A 176 -10.99 -13.13 3.84
N LEU A 177 -9.65 -13.12 3.79
CA LEU A 177 -8.82 -14.01 4.61
C LEU A 177 -8.97 -13.71 6.09
N ILE A 178 -8.98 -12.44 6.49
CA ILE A 178 -9.18 -12.05 7.89
C ILE A 178 -10.55 -12.50 8.38
N LYS A 179 -11.62 -12.22 7.64
CA LYS A 179 -12.97 -12.65 8.03
C LYS A 179 -13.04 -14.17 8.23
N LYS A 180 -12.44 -14.93 7.31
CA LYS A 180 -12.38 -16.40 7.39
C LYS A 180 -11.58 -16.89 8.60
N LEU A 181 -10.55 -16.16 9.01
CA LEU A 181 -9.74 -16.48 10.18
C LEU A 181 -10.43 -16.07 11.48
N ASP A 182 -11.13 -14.95 11.54
CA ASP A 182 -11.93 -14.53 12.71
C ASP A 182 -13.10 -15.51 12.99
N ASP A 183 -13.63 -16.13 11.95
CA ASP A 183 -14.65 -17.17 12.06
C ASP A 183 -14.09 -18.52 12.52
N SER A 184 -12.75 -18.69 12.58
CA SER A 184 -12.10 -19.92 13.04
C SER A 184 -12.02 -19.99 14.58
N PRO A 185 -12.56 -21.05 15.22
CA PRO A 185 -12.48 -21.24 16.66
C PRO A 185 -11.03 -21.27 17.18
N LYS A 186 -10.11 -21.83 16.38
CA LYS A 186 -8.69 -21.93 16.73
C LYS A 186 -8.00 -20.58 16.78
N THR A 187 -8.34 -19.67 15.86
CA THR A 187 -7.76 -18.34 15.80
C THR A 187 -8.26 -17.46 16.94
N ARG A 188 -9.55 -17.57 17.30
CA ARG A 188 -10.08 -16.93 18.52
C ARG A 188 -9.38 -17.42 19.78
N GLN A 189 -9.14 -18.72 19.89
CA GLN A 189 -8.39 -19.29 21.01
C GLN A 189 -6.96 -18.77 21.04
N GLN A 190 -6.25 -18.71 19.90
CA GLN A 190 -4.89 -18.16 19.82
C GLN A 190 -4.82 -16.67 20.16
N ILE A 191 -5.79 -15.87 19.72
CA ILE A 191 -5.88 -14.45 20.07
C ILE A 191 -6.12 -14.30 21.58
N PHE A 192 -7.02 -15.10 22.15
CA PHE A 192 -7.31 -15.12 23.58
C PHE A 192 -6.09 -15.58 24.41
N ASP A 193 -5.40 -16.61 23.96
CA ASP A 193 -4.19 -17.14 24.59
C ASP A 193 -3.04 -16.12 24.52
N ALA A 194 -2.88 -15.41 23.39
CA ALA A 194 -1.91 -14.31 23.26
C ALA A 194 -2.24 -13.09 24.14
N TRP A 195 -3.53 -12.84 24.40
CA TRP A 195 -3.99 -11.80 25.33
C TRP A 195 -3.80 -12.17 26.80
N THR A 196 -4.01 -13.45 27.14
CA THR A 196 -3.91 -13.95 28.53
C THR A 196 -2.48 -14.32 28.92
N ASP A 197 -1.64 -14.71 27.96
CA ASP A 197 -0.24 -15.09 28.18
C ASP A 197 0.65 -14.61 27.02
N PRO A 198 1.26 -13.42 27.14
CA PRO A 198 2.11 -12.83 26.10
C PRO A 198 3.32 -13.69 25.73
N SER A 199 3.70 -14.67 26.57
CA SER A 199 4.80 -15.60 26.31
C SER A 199 4.44 -16.72 25.34
N LYS A 200 3.14 -16.99 25.12
CA LYS A 200 2.64 -18.05 24.22
C LYS A 200 2.34 -17.58 22.80
N GLY A 201 2.27 -16.27 22.56
CA GLY A 201 2.05 -15.67 21.24
C GLY A 201 3.29 -15.54 20.36
N ALA A 202 4.45 -16.00 20.82
CA ALA A 202 5.72 -15.95 20.09
C ALA A 202 6.00 -17.30 19.40
N LEU A 203 5.39 -17.53 18.24
CA LEU A 203 5.94 -18.39 17.19
C LEU A 203 6.37 -17.51 16.01
#